data_AF-A0A150GAD6-F1
#
_entry.id   AF-A0A150GAD6-F1
#
_cell.length_a   1.000
_cell.length_b   1.000
_cell.length_c   1.000
_cell.angle_alpha   90.00
_cell.angle_beta   90.00
_cell.angle_gamma   90.00
#
_symmetry.space_group_name_H-M   'P 1'
#
loop_
_entity.id
_entity.type
_entity.pdbx_description
1 polymer ?
#
loop_
_entity_poly.entity_id
_entity_poly.type
_entity_poly.pdbx_seq_one_letter_code
_entity_poly.pdbx_strand_id
1 'polypeptide(L)'
;MAGLESLPADEADAAVLAAALQLQRLLADPRIVQAADPWVTHEDEEAEADGSPSSPWSGLSRTGTVIQRLSSEDGDVRGEMGYNWGEVSISSSSGSSVDFVELAAAEAEAARRRREAAEAADAAAQRRRPPAKPLTFVCSLRDHQNAAVLRAIADVACRTASASVAAAVRRHGDGAAAGTEAAADGGGGGGWARGLSIEAVEPGAIVSGILAQVAADPRLASGLEDLLDESGCELYLKRPDRYGLPPLERLSWEQVCEVVHATGDAALGYQHRGHLVLAPPAASPLVLVAGDKLVVLSESFL
;
A
#
# COMPACT_ATOMS: atom_id res chain seq x y z
N MET A 1 9.40 8.04 5.80
CA MET A 1 8.45 8.32 6.90
C MET A 1 8.33 7.07 7.72
N ALA A 2 8.56 7.14 9.02
CA ALA A 2 7.92 6.17 9.88
C ALA A 2 6.42 6.40 9.67
N GLY A 3 5.69 5.40 9.15
CA GLY A 3 4.27 5.57 8.86
C GLY A 3 3.52 5.98 10.13
N LEU A 4 2.28 6.43 10.01
CA LEU A 4 1.38 6.63 11.18
C LEU A 4 1.39 5.43 12.15
N GLU A 5 1.81 4.26 11.66
CA GLU A 5 2.08 3.02 12.38
C GLU A 5 3.09 3.12 13.54
N SER A 6 4.01 4.09 13.54
CA SER A 6 5.00 4.28 14.61
C SER A 6 4.64 5.36 15.62
N LEU A 7 3.55 6.09 15.39
CA LEU A 7 3.13 7.15 16.30
C LEU A 7 2.39 6.54 17.50
N PRO A 8 2.52 7.14 18.70
CA PRO A 8 1.70 6.77 19.83
C PRO A 8 0.20 6.98 19.52
N ALA A 9 -0.68 6.24 20.20
CA ALA A 9 -2.10 6.11 19.82
C ALA A 9 -2.86 7.45 19.81
N ASP A 10 -2.49 8.38 20.69
CA ASP A 10 -3.02 9.73 20.78
C ASP A 10 -2.61 10.61 19.59
N GLU A 11 -1.38 10.47 19.07
CA GLU A 11 -0.93 11.16 17.86
C GLU A 11 -1.61 10.60 16.59
N ALA A 12 -1.85 9.28 16.54
CA ALA A 12 -2.57 8.65 15.43
C ALA A 12 -4.05 9.10 15.37
N ASP A 13 -4.73 9.20 16.52
CA ASP A 13 -6.10 9.71 16.61
C ASP A 13 -6.18 11.19 16.19
N ALA A 14 -5.18 12.01 16.56
CA ALA A 14 -5.09 13.40 16.13
C ALA A 14 -4.89 13.53 14.61
N ALA A 15 -4.08 12.65 14.00
CA ALA A 15 -3.86 12.62 12.55
C ALA A 15 -5.13 12.23 11.77
N VAL A 16 -5.90 11.26 12.27
CA VAL A 16 -7.19 10.87 11.67
C VAL A 16 -8.21 12.01 11.76
N LEU A 17 -8.29 12.70 12.90
CA LEU A 17 -9.15 13.86 13.06
C LEU A 17 -8.74 14.99 12.09
N ALA A 18 -7.44 15.25 11.95
CA ALA A 18 -6.94 16.23 11.00
C ALA A 18 -7.30 15.87 9.54
N ALA A 19 -7.16 14.60 9.14
CA ALA A 19 -7.56 14.13 7.82
C ALA A 19 -9.07 14.24 7.59
N ALA A 20 -9.90 13.91 8.58
CA ALA A 20 -11.35 14.05 8.51
C ALA A 20 -11.79 15.52 8.37
N LEU A 21 -11.16 16.43 9.13
CA LEU A 21 -11.40 17.87 9.03
C LEU A 21 -10.92 18.45 7.70
N GLN A 22 -9.79 17.98 7.17
CA GLN A 22 -9.33 18.33 5.83
C GLN A 22 -10.33 17.88 4.75
N LEU A 23 -10.86 16.66 4.87
CA LEU A 23 -11.89 16.16 3.96
C LEU A 23 -13.17 16.99 4.03
N GLN A 24 -13.64 17.32 5.24
CA GLN A 24 -14.80 18.20 5.41
C GLN A 24 -14.56 19.59 4.80
N ARG A 25 -13.37 20.16 4.97
CA ARG A 25 -13.02 21.46 4.38
C ARG A 25 -12.97 21.41 2.86
N LEU A 26 -12.40 20.37 2.27
CA LEU A 26 -12.40 20.11 0.83
C LEU A 26 -13.83 20.00 0.28
N LEU A 27 -14.68 19.24 0.95
CA LEU A 27 -16.07 19.02 0.55
C LEU A 27 -16.97 20.24 0.76
N ALA A 28 -16.56 21.18 1.62
CA ALA A 28 -17.25 22.43 1.87
C ALA A 28 -16.81 23.56 0.92
N ASP A 29 -15.74 23.39 0.13
CA ASP A 29 -15.29 24.39 -0.83
C ASP A 29 -16.24 24.43 -2.04
N PRO A 30 -17.03 25.51 -2.22
CA PRO A 30 -17.98 25.60 -3.32
C PRO A 30 -17.28 25.65 -4.68
N ARG A 31 -15.99 26.02 -4.78
CA ARG A 31 -15.27 26.03 -6.06
C ARG A 31 -15.02 24.63 -6.59
N ILE A 32 -14.79 23.69 -5.69
CA ILE A 32 -14.59 22.28 -6.01
C ILE A 32 -15.93 21.64 -6.40
N VAL A 33 -17.02 22.03 -5.74
CA VAL A 33 -18.36 21.49 -5.96
C VAL A 33 -19.08 22.14 -7.17
N GLN A 34 -18.86 23.43 -7.44
CA GLN A 34 -19.57 24.20 -8.48
C GLN A 34 -18.89 24.15 -9.86
N ALA A 35 -17.64 23.68 -9.99
CA ALA A 35 -17.01 23.45 -11.30
C ALA A 35 -17.63 22.25 -12.08
N ALA A 36 -18.73 21.69 -11.58
CA ALA A 36 -19.36 20.47 -12.06
C ALA A 36 -20.29 20.63 -13.27
N ASP A 37 -20.72 21.84 -13.66
CA ASP A 37 -21.61 22.02 -14.80
C ASP A 37 -21.30 23.27 -15.66
N PRO A 38 -20.41 23.13 -16.66
CA PRO A 38 -20.52 23.94 -17.88
C PRO A 38 -20.88 23.12 -19.12
N TRP A 39 -20.88 21.77 -19.05
CA TRP A 39 -21.31 20.92 -20.16
C TRP A 39 -22.82 20.74 -20.21
N VAL A 40 -23.56 21.86 -20.10
CA VAL A 40 -24.87 21.93 -20.74
C VAL A 40 -24.58 21.79 -22.22
N THR A 41 -24.90 20.62 -22.76
CA THR A 41 -24.82 20.31 -24.18
C THR A 41 -25.59 21.38 -24.94
N HIS A 42 -24.86 22.33 -25.52
CA HIS A 42 -25.35 23.06 -26.68
C HIS A 42 -25.41 22.04 -27.82
N GLU A 43 -26.54 21.33 -27.90
CA GLU A 43 -26.95 20.63 -29.10
C GLU A 43 -27.23 21.70 -30.17
N ASP A 44 -26.20 22.23 -30.83
CA ASP A 44 -26.40 23.06 -32.01
C ASP A 44 -25.27 22.87 -33.03
N GLU A 45 -25.71 22.45 -34.22
CA GLU A 45 -25.15 22.73 -35.54
C GLU A 45 -23.83 22.06 -35.95
N GLU A 46 -23.95 20.80 -36.38
CA GLU A 46 -23.03 20.18 -37.34
C GLU A 46 -23.08 20.95 -38.68
N ALA A 47 -22.07 21.79 -38.91
CA ALA A 47 -21.73 22.28 -40.24
C ALA A 47 -20.63 21.37 -40.82
N GLU A 48 -20.99 20.64 -41.88
CA GLU A 48 -20.08 19.91 -42.76
C GLU A 48 -18.93 20.82 -43.25
N ALA A 49 -17.69 20.41 -42.99
CA ALA A 49 -16.53 20.88 -43.75
C ALA A 49 -15.56 19.72 -43.97
N ASP A 50 -15.72 19.13 -45.15
CA ASP A 50 -14.88 18.12 -45.78
C ASP A 50 -13.50 18.71 -46.15
N GLY A 51 -12.41 18.01 -45.85
CA GLY A 51 -11.06 18.51 -46.12
C GLY A 51 -9.90 17.70 -45.53
N SER A 52 -9.66 16.49 -46.05
CA SER A 52 -8.41 15.74 -45.83
C SER A 52 -7.17 16.44 -46.41
N PRO A 53 -6.01 16.34 -45.75
CA PRO A 53 -4.84 15.86 -46.49
C PRO A 53 -3.89 14.91 -45.71
N SER A 54 -3.63 13.79 -46.38
CA SER A 54 -2.43 12.94 -46.47
C SER A 54 -1.22 13.16 -45.53
N SER A 55 -0.87 12.11 -44.78
CA SER A 55 0.45 11.89 -44.17
C SER A 55 1.44 11.23 -45.13
N PRO A 56 2.73 11.64 -45.15
CA PRO A 56 3.79 10.95 -45.89
C PRO A 56 4.97 10.56 -44.99
N TRP A 57 4.86 9.50 -44.19
CA TRP A 57 6.04 8.93 -43.51
C TRP A 57 5.97 7.40 -43.50
N SER A 58 6.73 6.80 -44.40
CA SER A 58 7.08 5.38 -44.39
C SER A 58 8.58 5.25 -44.61
N GLY A 59 9.24 4.44 -43.77
CA GLY A 59 10.60 3.97 -44.02
C GLY A 59 11.48 4.03 -42.79
N LEU A 60 11.70 2.87 -42.15
CA LEU A 60 13.03 2.31 -41.90
C LEU A 60 12.90 0.94 -41.22
N SER A 61 13.40 -0.09 -41.92
CA SER A 61 13.69 -1.41 -41.37
C SER A 61 15.18 -1.51 -41.05
N ARG A 62 15.56 -2.26 -39.99
CA ARG A 62 16.47 -3.44 -40.05
C ARG A 62 17.11 -3.81 -38.69
N THR A 63 17.10 -5.14 -38.43
CA THR A 63 18.14 -6.03 -37.83
C THR A 63 18.78 -5.62 -36.50
N GLY A 64 18.86 -6.42 -35.42
CA GLY A 64 18.93 -7.87 -35.22
C GLY A 64 20.12 -8.14 -34.25
N THR A 65 20.05 -9.15 -33.38
CA THR A 65 21.18 -10.03 -32.93
C THR A 65 20.79 -10.92 -31.73
N VAL A 66 21.33 -12.13 -31.78
CA VAL A 66 21.25 -13.32 -30.93
C VAL A 66 22.08 -13.20 -29.66
N ILE A 67 21.60 -13.72 -28.52
CA ILE A 67 22.44 -14.17 -27.40
C ILE A 67 21.95 -15.52 -26.84
N GLN A 68 22.87 -16.49 -26.78
CA GLN A 68 22.79 -17.77 -26.06
C GLN A 68 23.16 -17.60 -24.57
N ARG A 69 22.57 -18.42 -23.68
CA ARG A 69 23.18 -18.92 -22.42
C ARG A 69 22.35 -20.10 -21.91
N LEU A 70 22.86 -21.33 -21.98
CA LEU A 70 23.68 -22.07 -21.00
C LEU A 70 22.96 -22.51 -19.72
N SER A 71 23.01 -23.83 -19.54
CA SER A 71 22.48 -24.73 -18.53
C SER A 71 23.28 -24.78 -17.22
N SER A 72 22.63 -25.24 -16.15
CA SER A 72 23.18 -26.00 -14.99
C SER A 72 21.94 -26.45 -14.19
N GLU A 73 21.54 -27.72 -14.07
CA GLU A 73 22.14 -28.91 -13.41
C GLU A 73 22.43 -28.75 -11.91
N ASP A 74 21.66 -29.55 -11.15
CA ASP A 74 21.91 -30.35 -9.94
C ASP A 74 22.20 -29.75 -8.55
N GLY A 75 21.57 -30.36 -7.54
CA GLY A 75 21.98 -30.27 -6.13
C GLY A 75 20.95 -30.70 -5.08
N ASP A 76 20.97 -32.00 -4.73
CA ASP A 76 20.13 -32.74 -3.79
C ASP A 76 20.51 -32.55 -2.29
N VAL A 77 19.77 -33.24 -1.40
CA VAL A 77 20.06 -33.72 -0.04
C VAL A 77 19.33 -33.03 1.12
N ARG A 78 18.17 -33.59 1.51
CA ARG A 78 17.56 -33.43 2.84
C ARG A 78 17.72 -34.73 3.64
N GLY A 79 18.51 -34.68 4.71
CA GLY A 79 18.65 -35.77 5.67
C GLY A 79 17.52 -35.81 6.68
N GLU A 80 16.88 -36.97 6.82
CA GLU A 80 15.92 -37.30 7.87
C GLU A 80 16.67 -37.71 9.16
N MET A 81 16.40 -37.02 10.27
CA MET A 81 16.78 -37.46 11.62
C MET A 81 15.57 -38.12 12.29
N GLY A 82 15.59 -39.46 12.33
CA GLY A 82 14.65 -40.25 13.12
C GLY A 82 15.06 -40.29 14.59
N TYR A 83 14.18 -39.82 15.48
CA TYR A 83 14.33 -39.99 16.93
C TYR A 83 13.52 -41.21 17.38
N ASN A 84 14.24 -42.23 17.84
CA ASN A 84 13.72 -43.47 18.39
C ASN A 84 13.35 -43.24 19.87
N TRP A 85 12.04 -43.21 20.19
CA TRP A 85 11.55 -43.10 21.56
C TRP A 85 11.42 -44.49 22.17
N GLY A 86 12.32 -44.80 23.10
CA GLY A 86 12.30 -46.03 23.88
C GLY A 86 11.07 -46.13 24.78
N GLU A 87 10.40 -47.27 24.69
CA GLU A 87 9.21 -47.62 25.45
C GLU A 87 9.60 -47.98 26.90
N VAL A 88 9.14 -47.19 27.87
CA VAL A 88 9.36 -47.44 29.31
C VAL A 88 8.07 -48.00 29.90
N SER A 89 8.06 -49.29 30.18
CA SER A 89 6.94 -49.97 30.85
C SER A 89 7.10 -49.87 32.37
N ILE A 90 6.16 -49.24 33.06
CA ILE A 90 6.09 -49.18 34.52
C ILE A 90 4.89 -50.00 34.96
N SER A 91 5.12 -51.10 35.68
CA SER A 91 4.08 -51.95 36.25
C SER A 91 3.84 -51.58 37.72
N SER A 92 2.67 -51.02 38.02
CA SER A 92 2.23 -50.76 39.39
C SER A 92 0.99 -51.59 39.73
N SER A 93 1.13 -52.51 40.69
CA SER A 93 0.07 -53.37 41.20
C SER A 93 -0.48 -52.82 42.51
N SER A 94 -1.62 -52.13 42.48
CA SER A 94 -2.51 -52.09 43.64
C SER A 94 -3.89 -51.58 43.24
N GLY A 95 -4.91 -52.37 43.57
CA GLY A 95 -6.29 -52.19 43.17
C GLY A 95 -6.93 -50.92 43.70
N SER A 96 -7.36 -50.09 42.76
CA SER A 96 -8.56 -49.27 42.83
C SER A 96 -8.92 -49.04 41.36
N SER A 97 -9.80 -49.89 40.83
CA SER A 97 -10.30 -49.81 39.45
C SER A 97 -11.29 -48.66 39.35
N VAL A 98 -10.81 -47.44 39.54
CA VAL A 98 -11.47 -46.28 38.94
C VAL A 98 -11.21 -46.43 37.45
N ASP A 99 -12.23 -46.31 36.60
CA ASP A 99 -12.09 -46.47 35.15
C ASP A 99 -11.17 -45.39 34.58
N PHE A 100 -9.85 -45.63 34.66
CA PHE A 100 -8.80 -44.74 34.17
C PHE A 100 -8.98 -44.42 32.68
N VAL A 101 -9.64 -45.32 31.95
CA VAL A 101 -10.02 -45.13 30.54
C VAL A 101 -11.06 -44.00 30.40
N GLU A 102 -12.03 -43.92 31.29
CA GLU A 102 -13.09 -42.90 31.24
C GLU A 102 -12.55 -41.53 31.67
N LEU A 103 -11.67 -41.49 32.69
CA LEU A 103 -10.98 -40.26 33.09
C LEU A 103 -10.03 -39.75 31.99
N ALA A 104 -9.25 -40.64 31.36
CA ALA A 104 -8.34 -40.28 30.27
C ALA A 104 -9.11 -39.79 29.02
N ALA A 105 -10.26 -40.39 28.70
CA ALA A 105 -11.12 -39.94 27.61
C ALA A 105 -11.70 -38.54 27.88
N ALA A 106 -12.17 -38.29 29.11
CA ALA A 106 -12.68 -36.98 29.51
C ALA A 106 -11.59 -35.89 29.48
N GLU A 107 -10.37 -36.22 29.90
CA GLU A 107 -9.23 -35.29 29.88
C GLU A 107 -8.77 -34.99 28.44
N ALA A 108 -8.74 -36.01 27.57
CA ALA A 108 -8.44 -35.83 26.14
C ALA A 108 -9.48 -34.96 25.43
N GLU A 109 -10.77 -35.12 25.73
CA GLU A 109 -11.82 -34.29 25.16
C GLU A 109 -11.74 -32.84 25.69
N ALA A 110 -11.46 -32.66 26.99
CA ALA A 110 -11.24 -31.33 27.56
C ALA A 110 -10.02 -30.62 26.93
N ALA A 111 -8.93 -31.34 26.68
CA ALA A 111 -7.76 -30.81 25.99
C ALA A 111 -8.07 -30.41 24.54
N ARG A 112 -8.86 -31.22 23.81
CA ARG A 112 -9.30 -30.89 22.45
C ARG A 112 -10.13 -29.60 22.43
N ARG A 113 -11.11 -29.48 23.33
CA ARG A 113 -11.94 -28.27 23.45
C ARG A 113 -11.13 -27.02 23.79
N ARG A 114 -10.11 -27.13 24.65
CA ARG A 114 -9.20 -26.00 24.96
C ARG A 114 -8.39 -25.58 23.73
N ARG A 115 -7.91 -26.53 22.93
CA ARG A 115 -7.16 -26.25 21.70
C ARG A 115 -8.04 -25.60 20.65
N GLU A 116 -9.25 -26.14 20.42
CA GLU A 116 -10.26 -25.56 19.52
C GLU A 116 -10.64 -24.14 19.96
N ALA A 117 -10.83 -23.90 21.27
CA ALA A 117 -11.12 -22.58 21.81
C ALA A 117 -9.95 -21.59 21.66
N ALA A 118 -8.70 -22.04 21.86
CA ALA A 118 -7.52 -21.21 21.67
C ALA A 118 -7.31 -20.85 20.19
N GLU A 119 -7.51 -21.80 19.28
CA GLU A 119 -7.42 -21.58 17.83
C GLU A 119 -8.54 -20.66 17.34
N ALA A 120 -9.77 -20.81 17.84
CA ALA A 120 -10.87 -19.90 17.57
C ALA A 120 -10.60 -18.48 18.11
N ALA A 121 -9.97 -18.37 19.28
CA ALA A 121 -9.59 -17.09 19.85
C ALA A 121 -8.46 -16.41 19.04
N ASP A 122 -7.46 -17.17 18.59
CA ASP A 122 -6.39 -16.63 17.74
C ASP A 122 -6.91 -16.25 16.35
N ALA A 123 -7.76 -17.08 15.74
CA ALA A 123 -8.43 -16.74 14.48
C ALA A 123 -9.31 -15.49 14.61
N ALA A 124 -10.02 -15.32 15.72
CA ALA A 124 -10.79 -14.12 16.02
C ALA A 124 -9.87 -12.90 16.24
N ALA A 125 -8.72 -13.07 16.89
CA ALA A 125 -7.73 -12.01 17.07
C ALA A 125 -7.09 -11.61 15.74
N GLN A 126 -6.77 -12.58 14.86
CA GLN A 126 -6.24 -12.33 13.52
C GLN A 126 -7.26 -11.60 12.63
N ARG A 127 -8.55 -11.96 12.69
CA ARG A 127 -9.63 -11.24 11.96
C ARG A 127 -9.82 -9.80 12.45
N ARG A 128 -9.43 -9.50 13.69
CA ARG A 128 -9.46 -8.15 14.27
C ARG A 128 -8.19 -7.35 14.02
N ARG A 129 -7.12 -7.98 13.48
CA ARG A 129 -5.94 -7.22 13.09
C ARG A 129 -6.31 -6.37 11.88
N PRO A 130 -6.19 -5.03 11.97
CA PRO A 130 -6.38 -4.19 10.81
C PRO A 130 -5.38 -4.62 9.72
N PRO A 131 -5.73 -4.45 8.43
CA PRO A 131 -4.79 -4.71 7.34
C PRO A 131 -3.49 -3.91 7.61
N ALA A 132 -2.34 -4.56 7.38
CA ALA A 132 -1.04 -3.94 7.64
C ALA A 132 -0.74 -2.79 6.68
N LYS A 133 -1.48 -2.67 5.58
CA LYS A 133 -1.31 -1.61 4.59
C LYS A 133 -2.39 -0.54 4.79
N PRO A 134 -2.03 0.75 4.70
CA PRO A 134 -3.00 1.84 4.69
C PRO A 134 -4.00 1.63 3.54
N LEU A 135 -5.28 1.88 3.83
CA LEU A 135 -6.31 1.89 2.80
C LEU A 135 -6.26 3.25 2.10
N THR A 136 -5.92 3.23 0.81
CA THR A 136 -5.96 4.44 -0.04
C THR A 136 -7.27 4.43 -0.81
N PHE A 137 -8.07 5.50 -0.65
CA PHE A 137 -9.28 5.70 -1.44
C PHE A 137 -8.98 6.72 -2.53
N VAL A 138 -9.05 6.27 -3.78
CA VAL A 138 -8.98 7.13 -4.96
C VAL A 138 -10.41 7.36 -5.43
N CYS A 139 -10.82 8.62 -5.50
CA CYS A 139 -12.18 8.97 -5.90
C CYS A 139 -12.21 10.30 -6.65
N SER A 140 -13.15 10.42 -7.59
CA SER A 140 -13.42 11.68 -8.27
C SER A 140 -14.34 12.53 -7.39
N LEU A 141 -13.86 13.72 -6.99
CA LEU A 141 -14.65 14.68 -6.19
C LEU A 141 -15.85 15.26 -6.95
N ARG A 142 -15.88 15.14 -8.28
CA ARG A 142 -16.96 15.63 -9.13
C ARG A 142 -18.14 14.66 -9.22
N ASP A 143 -17.96 13.40 -8.86
CA ASP A 143 -19.05 12.45 -8.81
C ASP A 143 -19.86 12.63 -7.51
N HIS A 144 -21.14 12.97 -7.66
CA HIS A 144 -22.06 13.16 -6.54
C HIS A 144 -22.15 11.93 -5.61
N GLN A 145 -22.01 10.71 -6.14
CA GLN A 145 -22.04 9.49 -5.33
C GLN A 145 -20.79 9.40 -4.46
N ASN A 146 -19.62 9.66 -5.04
CA ASN A 146 -18.36 9.72 -4.30
C ASN A 146 -18.38 10.83 -3.25
N ALA A 147 -18.90 12.01 -3.59
CA ALA A 147 -19.03 13.12 -2.64
C ALA A 147 -19.92 12.74 -1.44
N ALA A 148 -21.03 12.02 -1.65
CA ALA A 148 -21.88 11.53 -0.58
C ALA A 148 -21.18 10.49 0.31
N VAL A 149 -20.45 9.55 -0.29
CA VAL A 149 -19.66 8.54 0.44
C VAL A 149 -18.56 9.20 1.26
N LEU A 150 -17.82 10.15 0.69
CA LEU A 150 -16.77 10.88 1.39
C LEU A 150 -17.33 11.70 2.56
N ARG A 151 -18.49 12.34 2.41
CA ARG A 151 -19.18 13.02 3.53
C ARG A 151 -19.52 12.04 4.64
N ALA A 152 -20.08 10.87 4.29
CA ALA A 152 -20.41 9.85 5.28
C ALA A 152 -19.17 9.32 6.01
N ILE A 153 -18.07 9.10 5.29
CA ILE A 153 -16.78 8.69 5.87
C ILE A 153 -16.24 9.77 6.81
N ALA A 154 -16.20 11.03 6.36
CA ALA A 154 -15.78 12.17 7.21
C ALA A 154 -16.61 12.26 8.50
N ASP A 155 -17.92 12.15 8.40
CA ASP A 155 -18.82 12.24 9.55
C ASP A 155 -18.61 11.09 10.54
N VAL A 156 -18.43 9.87 10.05
CA VAL A 156 -18.13 8.70 10.91
C VAL A 156 -16.76 8.87 11.56
N ALA A 157 -15.74 9.28 10.81
CA ALA A 157 -14.40 9.52 11.32
C ALA A 157 -14.40 10.62 12.41
N CYS A 158 -15.03 11.77 12.16
CA CYS A 158 -15.17 12.86 13.12
C CYS A 158 -15.90 12.42 14.39
N ARG A 159 -17.02 11.69 14.27
CA ARG A 159 -17.76 11.17 15.44
C ARG A 159 -16.90 10.21 16.27
N THR A 160 -16.18 9.31 15.60
CA THR A 160 -15.34 8.30 16.26
C THR A 160 -14.17 8.95 16.97
N ALA A 161 -13.45 9.85 16.30
CA ALA A 161 -12.35 10.61 16.89
C ALA A 161 -12.83 11.46 18.08
N SER A 162 -13.96 12.15 17.96
CA SER A 162 -14.55 12.93 19.06
C SER A 162 -14.90 12.05 20.27
N ALA A 163 -15.43 10.85 20.04
CA ALA A 163 -15.74 9.90 21.10
C ALA A 163 -14.46 9.36 21.79
N SER A 164 -13.41 9.06 21.02
CA SER A 164 -12.10 8.63 21.56
C SER A 164 -11.47 9.71 22.44
N VAL A 165 -11.47 10.96 21.97
CA VAL A 165 -10.96 12.11 22.74
C VAL A 165 -11.78 12.30 24.02
N ALA A 166 -13.12 12.26 23.94
CA ALA A 166 -13.98 12.38 25.12
C ALA A 166 -13.76 11.23 26.14
N ALA A 167 -13.42 10.02 25.68
CA ALA A 167 -13.06 8.90 26.54
C ALA A 167 -11.66 9.06 27.16
N ALA A 168 -10.71 9.64 26.43
CA ALA A 168 -9.38 9.97 26.95
C ALA A 168 -9.44 11.08 28.02
N VAL A 169 -10.18 12.15 27.76
CA VAL A 169 -10.36 13.26 28.71
C VAL A 169 -11.01 12.79 30.01
N ARG A 170 -12.03 11.92 29.95
CA ARG A 170 -12.65 11.34 31.16
C ARG A 170 -11.67 10.53 31.99
N ARG A 171 -10.86 9.67 31.35
CA ARG A 171 -9.79 8.92 32.03
C ARG A 171 -8.77 9.84 32.72
N HIS A 172 -8.48 10.99 32.11
CA HIS A 172 -7.53 11.95 32.67
C HIS A 172 -8.13 12.81 33.79
N GLY A 173 -9.44 13.08 33.75
CA GLY A 173 -10.16 13.84 34.77
C GLY A 173 -10.44 13.05 36.05
N ASP A 174 -10.71 11.74 35.93
CA ASP A 174 -11.05 10.89 37.07
C ASP A 174 -9.82 10.36 37.84
N GLY A 175 -8.61 10.49 37.28
CA GLY A 175 -7.36 9.93 37.81
C GLY A 175 -6.51 10.89 38.66
N ALA A 176 -6.88 12.15 38.85
CA ALA A 176 -6.03 13.14 39.53
C ALA A 176 -5.91 12.99 41.07
N ALA A 177 -6.57 11.99 41.68
CA ALA A 177 -6.60 11.84 43.15
C ALA A 177 -6.07 10.50 43.72
N ALA A 178 -5.57 9.55 42.92
CA ALA A 178 -5.08 8.28 43.46
C ALA A 178 -3.88 7.70 42.70
N GLY A 179 -2.70 7.79 43.33
CA GLY A 179 -1.61 6.81 43.29
C GLY A 179 -1.19 6.26 41.92
N THR A 180 -0.17 6.87 41.33
CA THR A 180 0.63 6.33 40.22
C THR A 180 1.50 5.16 40.70
N GLU A 181 1.02 3.93 40.56
CA GLU A 181 1.85 2.71 40.51
C GLU A 181 0.99 1.50 40.10
N ALA A 182 0.75 1.31 38.80
CA ALA A 182 0.46 -0.02 38.23
C ALA A 182 0.25 0.03 36.70
N ALA A 183 0.87 -0.94 36.04
CA ALA A 183 0.48 -1.55 34.77
C ALA A 183 0.64 -0.71 33.48
N ALA A 184 1.86 -0.77 32.94
CA ALA A 184 2.22 -0.40 31.57
C ALA A 184 1.81 -1.46 30.51
N ASP A 185 0.80 -2.29 30.77
CA ASP A 185 0.45 -3.40 29.87
C ASP A 185 -1.07 -3.45 29.63
N GLY A 186 -1.50 -2.71 28.60
CA GLY A 186 -2.92 -2.49 28.32
C GLY A 186 -3.18 -1.69 27.05
N GLY A 187 -2.43 -1.98 25.97
CA GLY A 187 -2.66 -1.42 24.64
C GLY A 187 -3.93 -2.00 24.00
N GLY A 188 -5.09 -1.52 24.41
CA GLY A 188 -6.39 -1.97 23.90
C GLY A 188 -7.33 -0.80 23.63
N GLY A 189 -7.31 -0.25 22.42
CA GLY A 189 -8.37 0.65 21.96
C GLY A 189 -7.92 1.77 21.03
N GLY A 190 -7.42 1.44 19.84
CA GLY A 190 -7.12 2.43 18.79
C GLY A 190 -6.84 1.81 17.42
N GLY A 191 -7.31 0.58 17.16
CA GLY A 191 -6.90 -0.23 16.00
C GLY A 191 -7.40 0.22 14.62
N TRP A 192 -8.21 1.27 14.53
CA TRP A 192 -8.82 1.71 13.26
C TRP A 192 -8.15 2.93 12.63
N ALA A 193 -7.24 3.60 13.36
CA ALA A 193 -6.60 4.84 12.91
C ALA A 193 -5.32 4.64 12.08
N ARG A 194 -5.15 3.47 11.45
CA ARG A 194 -3.98 3.23 10.57
C ARG A 194 -4.19 3.89 9.21
N GLY A 195 -3.79 5.16 9.12
CA GLY A 195 -3.35 5.82 7.90
C GLY A 195 -4.32 5.78 6.73
N LEU A 196 -5.51 6.36 6.88
CA LEU A 196 -6.36 6.68 5.74
C LEU A 196 -5.72 7.85 4.96
N SER A 197 -5.19 7.57 3.77
CA SER A 197 -4.82 8.60 2.80
C SER A 197 -5.93 8.72 1.77
N ILE A 198 -6.42 9.96 1.57
CA ILE A 198 -7.38 10.27 0.53
C ILE A 198 -6.62 11.02 -0.56
N GLU A 199 -6.56 10.40 -1.73
CA GLU A 199 -5.96 11.01 -2.91
C GLU A 199 -7.08 11.44 -3.86
N ALA A 200 -7.28 12.74 -3.95
CA ALA A 200 -8.24 13.33 -4.86
C ALA A 200 -7.60 13.47 -6.24
N VAL A 201 -8.20 12.82 -7.23
CA VAL A 201 -7.80 12.92 -8.63
C VAL A 201 -8.82 13.78 -9.35
N GLU A 202 -8.35 14.75 -10.14
CA GLU A 202 -9.19 15.58 -11.00
C GLU A 202 -9.00 15.17 -12.48
N PRO A 203 -9.88 14.31 -13.03
CA PRO A 203 -9.70 13.77 -14.38
C PRO A 203 -9.61 14.85 -15.45
N GLY A 204 -10.41 15.92 -15.33
CA GLY A 204 -10.41 17.03 -16.28
C GLY A 204 -9.07 17.77 -16.35
N ALA A 205 -8.39 17.95 -15.21
CA ALA A 205 -7.07 18.56 -15.16
C ALA A 205 -6.01 17.65 -15.80
N ILE A 206 -6.12 16.34 -15.60
CA ILE A 206 -5.22 15.35 -16.23
C ILE A 206 -5.42 15.35 -17.75
N VAL A 207 -6.66 15.24 -18.23
CA VAL A 207 -6.97 15.21 -19.66
C VAL A 207 -6.53 16.51 -20.34
N SER A 208 -6.85 17.67 -19.76
CA SER A 208 -6.41 18.97 -20.32
C SER A 208 -4.89 19.12 -20.34
N GLY A 209 -4.19 18.61 -19.32
CA GLY A 209 -2.72 18.56 -19.29
C GLY A 209 -2.12 17.69 -20.39
N ILE A 210 -2.67 16.48 -20.59
CA ILE A 210 -2.27 15.56 -21.66
C ILE A 210 -2.50 16.21 -23.03
N LEU A 211 -3.68 16.79 -23.26
CA LEU A 211 -4.00 17.47 -24.52
C LEU A 211 -3.05 18.64 -24.80
N ALA A 212 -2.71 19.44 -23.77
CA ALA A 212 -1.75 20.52 -23.92
C ALA A 212 -0.34 20.03 -24.29
N GLN A 213 0.10 18.91 -23.71
CA GLN A 213 1.39 18.29 -24.05
C GLN A 213 1.41 17.75 -25.48
N VAL A 214 0.36 17.03 -25.89
CA VAL A 214 0.23 16.50 -27.25
C VAL A 214 0.10 17.62 -28.29
N ALA A 215 -0.59 18.72 -27.97
CA ALA A 215 -0.66 19.89 -28.84
C ALA A 215 0.71 20.56 -29.04
N ALA A 216 1.57 20.53 -28.01
CA ALA A 216 2.92 21.07 -28.08
C ALA A 216 3.89 20.15 -28.85
N ASP A 217 3.78 18.83 -28.66
CA ASP A 217 4.54 17.83 -29.42
C ASP A 217 3.65 16.59 -29.72
N PRO A 218 3.09 16.50 -30.95
CA PRO A 218 2.20 15.39 -31.33
C PRO A 218 2.84 14.00 -31.25
N ARG A 219 4.17 13.91 -31.24
CA ARG A 219 4.88 12.63 -31.11
C ARG A 219 4.73 12.01 -29.72
N LEU A 220 4.31 12.80 -28.72
CA LEU A 220 4.03 12.31 -27.37
C LEU A 220 2.75 11.47 -27.31
N ALA A 221 1.84 11.58 -28.29
CA ALA A 221 0.56 10.87 -28.27
C ALA A 221 0.74 9.35 -28.13
N SER A 222 1.57 8.73 -28.98
CA SER A 222 1.79 7.28 -28.93
C SER A 222 2.47 6.85 -27.62
N GLY A 223 3.44 7.62 -27.13
CA GLY A 223 4.11 7.30 -25.87
C GLY A 223 3.19 7.44 -24.65
N LEU A 224 2.24 8.37 -24.67
CA LEU A 224 1.22 8.52 -23.63
C LEU A 224 0.15 7.43 -23.73
N GLU A 225 -0.22 7.00 -24.94
CA GLU A 225 -1.10 5.83 -25.14
C GLU A 225 -0.46 4.57 -24.54
N ASP A 226 0.82 4.30 -24.84
CA ASP A 226 1.55 3.16 -24.30
C ASP A 226 1.67 3.19 -22.77
N LEU A 227 1.78 4.39 -22.16
CA LEU A 227 1.86 4.58 -20.71
C LEU A 227 0.51 4.45 -20.00
N LEU A 228 -0.59 4.63 -20.73
CA LEU A 228 -1.96 4.54 -20.20
C LEU A 228 -2.61 3.19 -20.49
N ASP A 229 -2.00 2.36 -21.35
CA ASP A 229 -2.46 1.02 -21.64
C ASP A 229 -2.11 0.03 -20.51
N GLU A 230 -3.07 -0.84 -20.17
CA GLU A 230 -2.90 -1.86 -19.13
C GLU A 230 -1.86 -2.93 -19.51
N SER A 231 -1.59 -3.08 -20.81
CA SER A 231 -0.59 -4.02 -21.32
C SER A 231 0.78 -3.39 -21.55
N GLY A 232 0.89 -2.08 -21.37
CA GLY A 232 2.07 -1.29 -21.65
C GLY A 232 3.07 -1.24 -20.50
N CYS A 233 3.99 -0.27 -20.60
CA CYS A 233 4.95 0.00 -19.54
C CYS A 233 4.30 0.85 -18.44
N GLU A 234 4.36 0.39 -17.20
CA GLU A 234 3.79 1.09 -16.05
C GLU A 234 4.86 1.72 -15.15
N LEU A 235 4.45 2.76 -14.41
CA LEU A 235 5.29 3.40 -13.40
C LEU A 235 5.20 2.67 -12.07
N TYR A 236 6.35 2.24 -11.56
CA TYR A 236 6.44 1.56 -10.27
C TYR A 236 7.40 2.27 -9.32
N LEU A 237 7.11 2.11 -8.02
CA LEU A 237 8.02 2.43 -6.93
C LEU A 237 8.65 1.14 -6.41
N LYS A 238 9.86 0.81 -6.90
CA LYS A 238 10.59 -0.41 -6.51
C LYS A 238 11.68 -0.07 -5.49
N ARG A 239 12.03 -1.00 -4.62
CA ARG A 239 13.09 -0.78 -3.63
C ARG A 239 14.48 -0.96 -4.28
N PRO A 240 15.51 -0.19 -3.90
CA PRO A 240 16.86 -0.30 -4.47
C PRO A 240 17.50 -1.70 -4.37
N ASP A 241 17.21 -2.43 -3.30
CA ASP A 241 17.76 -3.78 -3.05
C ASP A 241 17.36 -4.79 -4.13
N ARG A 242 16.25 -4.55 -4.84
CA ARG A 242 15.82 -5.39 -5.97
C ARG A 242 16.80 -5.35 -7.15
N TYR A 243 17.56 -4.27 -7.29
CA TYR A 243 18.55 -4.09 -8.34
C TYR A 243 19.97 -4.40 -7.86
N GLY A 244 20.13 -4.88 -6.63
CA GLY A 244 21.46 -5.12 -6.03
C GLY A 244 22.21 -3.83 -5.69
N LEU A 245 21.53 -2.69 -5.59
CA LEU A 245 22.15 -1.42 -5.21
C LEU A 245 22.47 -1.42 -3.71
N PRO A 246 23.75 -1.26 -3.32
CA PRO A 246 24.17 -1.32 -1.92
C PRO A 246 23.64 -0.10 -1.13
N PRO A 247 23.06 -0.32 0.06
CA PRO A 247 22.61 0.78 0.91
C PRO A 247 23.80 1.58 1.43
N LEU A 248 23.62 2.89 1.63
CA LEU A 248 24.61 3.84 2.13
C LEU A 248 25.83 4.06 1.23
N GLU A 249 25.89 3.41 0.06
CA GLU A 249 26.91 3.73 -0.94
C GLU A 249 26.57 5.02 -1.67
N ARG A 250 27.60 5.78 -2.02
CA ARG A 250 27.47 7.01 -2.80
C ARG A 250 27.59 6.68 -4.28
N LEU A 251 26.45 6.70 -4.96
CA LEU A 251 26.34 6.46 -6.40
C LEU A 251 26.01 7.77 -7.12
N SER A 252 26.37 7.87 -8.39
CA SER A 252 25.79 8.87 -9.29
C SER A 252 24.45 8.37 -9.84
N TRP A 253 23.56 9.28 -10.22
CA TRP A 253 22.30 8.90 -10.85
C TRP A 253 22.52 8.09 -12.15
N GLU A 254 23.54 8.43 -12.93
CA GLU A 254 23.94 7.68 -14.13
C GLU A 254 24.22 6.20 -13.82
N GLN A 255 25.01 5.92 -12.77
CA GLN A 255 25.29 4.54 -12.35
C GLN A 255 24.01 3.80 -11.92
N VAL A 256 23.08 4.50 -11.26
CA VAL A 256 21.79 3.91 -10.90
C VAL A 256 20.99 3.58 -12.15
N CYS A 257 20.94 4.48 -13.13
CA CYS A 257 20.28 4.23 -14.42
C CYS A 257 20.89 3.01 -15.14
N GLU A 258 22.22 2.87 -15.20
CA GLU A 258 22.88 1.74 -15.83
C GLU A 258 22.53 0.40 -15.16
N VAL A 259 22.55 0.35 -13.83
CA VAL A 259 22.21 -0.86 -13.06
C VAL A 259 20.74 -1.24 -13.25
N VAL A 260 19.83 -0.28 -13.22
CA VAL A 260 18.38 -0.51 -13.45
C VAL A 260 18.12 -0.91 -14.91
N HIS A 261 18.83 -0.31 -15.86
CA HIS A 261 18.72 -0.64 -17.27
C HIS A 261 19.19 -2.07 -17.57
N ALA A 262 20.22 -2.55 -16.88
CA ALA A 262 20.71 -3.92 -17.03
C ALA A 262 19.66 -4.98 -16.64
N THR A 263 18.60 -4.62 -15.91
CA THR A 263 17.48 -5.52 -15.58
C THR A 263 16.28 -5.36 -16.51
N GLY A 264 16.36 -4.52 -17.55
CA GLY A 264 15.25 -4.24 -18.48
C GLY A 264 14.30 -3.12 -18.03
N ASP A 265 14.55 -2.49 -16.88
CA ASP A 265 13.74 -1.38 -16.37
C ASP A 265 14.37 -0.03 -16.76
N ALA A 266 13.59 1.06 -16.77
CA ALA A 266 14.14 2.41 -16.95
C ALA A 266 13.95 3.25 -15.69
N ALA A 267 15.06 3.69 -15.08
CA ALA A 267 15.02 4.57 -13.91
C ALA A 267 14.66 6.00 -14.31
N LEU A 268 13.59 6.55 -13.73
CA LEU A 268 13.11 7.91 -13.99
C LEU A 268 13.40 8.88 -12.85
N GLY A 269 13.54 8.35 -11.63
CA GLY A 269 13.77 9.15 -10.44
C GLY A 269 13.82 8.32 -9.17
N TYR A 270 13.75 8.99 -8.03
CA TYR A 270 13.77 8.33 -6.72
C TYR A 270 12.91 9.08 -5.70
N GLN A 271 12.43 8.33 -4.70
CA GLN A 271 11.81 8.86 -3.50
C GLN A 271 12.81 8.76 -2.35
N HIS A 272 13.33 9.88 -1.89
CA HIS A 272 14.24 9.95 -0.74
C HIS A 272 13.55 10.64 0.43
N ARG A 273 13.45 9.95 1.58
CA ARG A 273 12.77 10.47 2.78
C ARG A 273 11.34 10.98 2.54
N GLY A 274 10.65 10.43 1.54
CA GLY A 274 9.30 10.85 1.14
C GLY A 274 9.25 11.92 0.06
N HIS A 275 10.37 12.56 -0.28
CA HIS A 275 10.45 13.52 -1.38
C HIS A 275 10.69 12.80 -2.70
N LEU A 276 9.77 13.01 -3.65
CA LEU A 276 9.88 12.50 -5.00
C LEU A 276 10.75 13.44 -5.83
N VAL A 277 11.82 12.91 -6.43
CA VAL A 277 12.70 13.62 -7.36
C VAL A 277 12.65 12.88 -8.69
N LEU A 278 12.13 13.54 -9.73
CA LEU A 278 12.06 13.02 -11.10
C LEU A 278 13.13 13.68 -11.97
N ALA A 279 13.67 12.93 -12.92
CA ALA A 279 14.72 13.37 -13.84
C ALA A 279 15.91 14.08 -13.15
N PRO A 280 16.52 13.49 -12.10
CA PRO A 280 17.68 14.08 -11.47
C PRO A 280 18.87 14.14 -12.46
N PRO A 281 19.79 15.11 -12.31
CA PRO A 281 20.96 15.21 -13.19
C PRO A 281 21.84 13.95 -13.12
N ALA A 282 22.40 13.51 -14.25
CA ALA A 282 23.23 12.29 -14.34
C ALA A 282 24.36 12.24 -13.30
N ALA A 283 25.10 13.34 -13.13
CA ALA A 283 26.20 13.45 -12.17
C ALA A 283 25.76 13.72 -10.72
N SER A 284 24.45 13.77 -10.43
CA SER A 284 23.97 14.05 -9.08
C SER A 284 24.33 12.91 -8.13
N PRO A 285 24.99 13.19 -6.98
CA PRO A 285 25.32 12.15 -6.03
C PRO A 285 24.05 11.75 -5.25
N LEU A 286 23.81 10.44 -5.19
CA LEU A 286 22.70 9.81 -4.49
C LEU A 286 23.23 8.82 -3.46
N VAL A 287 22.71 8.91 -2.24
CA VAL A 287 22.98 7.94 -1.16
C VAL A 287 21.63 7.34 -0.77
N LEU A 288 21.41 6.09 -1.15
CA LEU A 288 20.17 5.38 -0.88
C LEU A 288 20.18 4.83 0.54
N VAL A 289 19.12 5.12 1.31
CA VAL A 289 18.91 4.58 2.66
C VAL A 289 17.76 3.58 2.69
N ALA A 290 17.66 2.81 3.77
CA ALA A 290 16.54 1.90 3.97
C ALA A 290 15.21 2.66 3.95
N GLY A 291 14.28 2.22 3.10
CA GLY A 291 12.97 2.86 2.91
C GLY A 291 12.89 3.83 1.74
N ASP A 292 14.01 4.18 1.10
CA ASP A 292 13.99 4.87 -0.18
C ASP A 292 13.44 3.97 -1.28
N LYS A 293 12.91 4.58 -2.33
CA LYS A 293 12.35 3.87 -3.49
C LYS A 293 12.87 4.48 -4.78
N LEU A 294 13.00 3.67 -5.82
CA LEU A 294 13.26 4.12 -7.19
C LEU A 294 11.94 4.21 -7.95
N VAL A 295 11.79 5.28 -8.72
CA VAL A 295 10.70 5.46 -9.69
C VAL A 295 11.20 4.86 -11.00
N VAL A 296 10.55 3.81 -11.45
CA VAL A 296 10.97 3.07 -12.64
C VAL A 296 9.80 2.87 -13.58
N LEU A 297 10.11 2.84 -14.87
CA LEU A 297 9.22 2.36 -15.91
C LEU A 297 9.56 0.88 -16.18
N SER A 298 8.56 0.01 -16.17
CA SER A 298 8.75 -1.44 -16.27
C SER A 298 7.52 -2.10 -16.90
N GLU A 299 7.72 -3.15 -17.68
CA GLU A 299 6.63 -3.95 -18.30
C GLU A 299 5.92 -4.87 -17.30
N SER A 300 6.58 -5.18 -16.17
CA SER A 300 6.00 -6.07 -15.16
C SER A 300 6.32 -5.68 -13.72
N PHE A 301 5.42 -6.08 -12.82
CA PHE A 301 5.58 -5.84 -11.39
C PHE A 301 6.65 -6.72 -10.73
N LEU A 302 6.92 -7.92 -11.27
CA LEU A 302 7.59 -9.05 -10.57
C LEU A 302 9.09 -8.93 -10.38
#